data_AF-A0A957SFK5-F1
#
_entry.id   AF-A0A957SFK5-F1
#
_cell.length_a   1.000
_cell.length_b   1.000
_cell.length_c   1.000
_cell.angle_alpha   90.00
_cell.angle_beta   90.00
_cell.angle_gamma   90.00
#
_symmetry.space_group_name_H-M   'P 1'
#
loop_
_entity.id
_entity.type
_entity.pdbx_description
1 polymer ?
#
loop_
_entity_poly.entity_id
_entity_poly.type
_entity_poly.pdbx_seq_one_letter_code
_entity_poly.pdbx_strand_id
1 'polypeptide(L)'
;QDVVIAPIGFISDHMEVIFDLDTEARQLCDALGLNMVRAATVGTHPAFVQMLRELVEERINPNAERRAMGRLPASHDLCPADCCLSGRPGPAQPAMAQRAP
;
A
#
# COMPACT_ATOMS: atom_id res chain seq x y z
N GLN A 1 -26.78 8.54 8.70
CA GLN A 1 -25.71 8.85 7.71
C GLN A 1 -24.85 7.61 7.59
N ASP A 2 -24.43 7.27 6.38
CA ASP A 2 -23.66 6.06 6.11
C ASP A 2 -22.17 6.35 6.02
N VAL A 3 -21.34 5.43 6.50
CA VAL A 3 -19.87 5.48 6.45
C VAL A 3 -19.35 4.17 5.89
N VAL A 4 -18.46 4.25 4.89
CA VAL A 4 -17.75 3.10 4.34
C VAL A 4 -16.27 3.20 4.70
N ILE A 5 -15.74 2.16 5.36
CA ILE A 5 -14.32 2.06 5.69
C ILE A 5 -13.64 1.08 4.75
N ALA A 6 -12.56 1.53 4.09
CA ALA A 6 -11.75 0.72 3.18
C ALA A 6 -10.31 0.56 3.71
N PRO A 7 -9.87 -0.65 4.11
CA PRO A 7 -8.53 -0.89 4.66
C PRO A 7 -7.46 -0.96 3.55
N ILE A 8 -7.12 0.16 2.92
CA ILE A 8 -6.20 0.19 1.76
C ILE A 8 -4.72 -0.05 2.11
N GLY A 9 -4.35 0.07 3.39
CA GLY A 9 -2.98 -0.15 3.86
C GLY A 9 -2.60 -1.61 4.07
N PHE A 10 -3.59 -2.53 4.03
CA PHE A 10 -3.38 -3.92 4.36
C PHE A 10 -4.01 -4.85 3.32
N ILE A 11 -3.31 -5.95 3.04
CA ILE A 11 -3.72 -6.93 2.04
C ILE A 11 -4.64 -7.99 2.65
N SER A 12 -4.48 -8.29 3.93
CA SER A 12 -5.20 -9.36 4.62
C SER A 12 -5.76 -8.88 5.95
N ASP A 13 -6.92 -9.42 6.32
CA ASP A 13 -7.46 -9.25 7.67
C ASP A 13 -6.55 -9.99 8.66
N HIS A 14 -6.15 -9.28 9.69
CA HIS A 14 -5.38 -9.78 10.82
C HIS A 14 -5.86 -9.05 12.08
N MET A 15 -5.31 -9.46 13.23
CA MET A 15 -5.80 -9.00 14.54
C MET A 15 -5.91 -7.48 14.62
N GLU A 16 -4.88 -6.73 14.19
CA GLU A 16 -4.86 -5.26 14.27
C GLU A 16 -5.97 -4.64 13.41
N VAL A 17 -6.11 -5.05 12.14
CA VAL A 17 -7.17 -4.54 11.25
C VAL A 17 -8.56 -4.83 11.79
N ILE A 18 -8.81 -6.05 12.29
CA ILE A 18 -10.14 -6.42 12.80
C ILE A 18 -10.43 -5.65 14.09
N PHE A 19 -9.45 -5.53 14.99
CA PHE A 19 -9.65 -4.83 16.24
C PHE A 19 -9.93 -3.34 16.00
N ASP A 20 -9.05 -2.65 15.27
CA ASP A 20 -9.17 -1.22 15.01
C ASP A 20 -10.47 -0.89 14.26
N LEU A 21 -10.87 -1.71 13.28
CA LEU A 21 -11.98 -1.37 12.38
C LEU A 21 -13.32 -1.99 12.79
N ASP A 22 -13.34 -3.28 13.15
CA ASP A 22 -14.57 -3.99 13.48
C ASP A 22 -14.93 -3.88 14.97
N THR A 23 -13.99 -3.49 15.84
CA THR A 23 -14.24 -3.21 17.25
C THR A 23 -14.25 -1.72 17.55
N GLU A 24 -13.11 -1.04 17.50
CA GLU A 24 -13.00 0.35 17.99
C GLU A 24 -13.77 1.34 17.11
N ALA A 25 -13.54 1.33 15.80
CA ALA A 25 -14.23 2.23 14.88
C ALA A 25 -15.74 1.96 14.82
N ARG A 26 -16.16 0.69 14.93
CA ARG A 26 -17.58 0.32 14.98
C ARG A 26 -18.26 0.87 16.23
N GLN A 27 -17.64 0.68 17.41
CA GLN A 27 -18.16 1.23 18.67
C GLN A 27 -18.31 2.76 18.61
N LEU A 28 -17.35 3.47 18.00
CA LEU A 28 -17.45 4.91 17.82
C LEU A 28 -18.59 5.30 16.87
N CYS A 29 -18.77 4.58 15.76
CA CYS A 29 -19.86 4.83 14.83
C CYS A 29 -21.24 4.61 15.49
N ASP A 30 -21.38 3.54 16.27
CA ASP A 30 -22.61 3.24 17.01
C ASP A 30 -22.95 4.36 18.00
N ALA A 31 -21.95 4.86 18.74
CA ALA A 31 -22.12 5.98 19.67
C ALA A 31 -22.54 7.29 18.98
N LEU A 32 -22.16 7.47 17.70
CA LEU A 32 -22.50 8.64 16.89
C LEU A 32 -23.78 8.45 16.05
N GLY A 33 -24.42 7.27 16.10
CA GLY A 33 -25.60 6.96 15.26
C GLY A 33 -25.29 6.86 13.77
N LEU A 34 -24.05 6.48 13.42
CA LEU A 34 -23.59 6.29 12.04
C LEU A 34 -23.72 4.83 11.62
N ASN A 35 -24.28 4.58 10.44
CA ASN A 35 -24.32 3.23 9.87
C ASN A 35 -22.98 2.94 9.18
N MET A 36 -22.17 2.07 9.80
CA MET A 36 -20.82 1.77 9.33
C MET A 36 -20.73 0.40 8.63
N VAL A 37 -20.19 0.43 7.41
CA VAL A 37 -19.87 -0.75 6.59
C VAL A 37 -18.37 -0.79 6.32
N ARG A 38 -17.74 -1.94 6.51
CA ARG A 38 -16.33 -2.15 6.18
C ARG A 38 -16.21 -2.97 4.89
N ALA A 39 -15.37 -2.52 3.97
CA ALA A 39 -14.93 -3.35 2.85
C ALA A 39 -13.93 -4.40 3.33
N ALA A 40 -14.00 -5.61 2.78
CA ALA A 40 -12.98 -6.63 3.04
C ALA A 40 -11.61 -6.15 2.53
N THR A 41 -10.53 -6.62 3.16
CA THR A 41 -9.20 -6.56 2.55
C THR A 41 -9.17 -7.39 1.27
N VAL A 42 -8.18 -7.13 0.40
CA VAL A 42 -8.13 -7.76 -0.93
C VAL A 42 -7.89 -9.27 -0.89
N GLY A 43 -7.22 -9.76 0.15
CA GLY A 43 -6.88 -11.16 0.36
C GLY A 43 -6.21 -11.78 -0.88
N THR A 44 -6.78 -12.87 -1.36
CA THR A 44 -6.28 -13.63 -2.52
C THR A 44 -7.09 -13.39 -3.79
N HIS A 45 -7.73 -12.21 -3.92
CA HIS A 45 -8.54 -11.90 -5.09
C HIS A 45 -7.74 -12.14 -6.40
N PRO A 46 -8.28 -12.85 -7.41
CA PRO A 46 -7.51 -13.25 -8.60
C PRO A 46 -6.84 -12.09 -9.33
N ALA A 47 -7.54 -10.95 -9.48
CA ALA A 47 -6.97 -9.77 -10.10
C ALA A 47 -5.78 -9.17 -9.32
N PHE A 48 -5.78 -9.31 -7.98
CA PHE A 48 -4.68 -8.84 -7.15
C PHE A 48 -3.46 -9.75 -7.29
N VAL A 49 -3.67 -11.07 -7.25
CA VAL A 49 -2.59 -12.06 -7.47
C VAL A 49 -1.99 -11.91 -8.88
N GLN A 50 -2.84 -11.70 -9.89
CA GLN A 50 -2.39 -11.43 -11.25
C GLN A 50 -1.52 -10.16 -11.32
N MET A 51 -1.94 -9.08 -10.65
CA MET A 51 -1.17 -7.83 -10.58
C MET A 51 0.19 -8.04 -9.90
N LEU A 52 0.26 -8.82 -8.81
CA LEU A 52 1.55 -9.15 -8.17
C LEU A 52 2.49 -9.92 -9.11
N ARG A 53 1.97 -10.89 -9.88
CA ARG A 53 2.75 -11.58 -10.91
C ARG A 53 3.29 -10.60 -11.95
N GLU A 54 2.46 -9.68 -12.43
CA GLU A 54 2.85 -8.66 -13.41
C GLU A 54 3.96 -7.74 -12.87
N LEU A 55 3.90 -7.33 -11.59
CA LEU A 55 4.98 -6.57 -10.95
C LEU A 55 6.31 -7.35 -10.88
N VAL A 56 6.26 -8.67 -10.69
CA VAL A 56 7.47 -9.52 -10.73
C VAL A 56 8.00 -9.61 -12.16
N GLU A 57 7.12 -9.76 -13.15
CA GLU A 57 7.48 -9.78 -14.57
C GLU A 57 8.15 -8.47 -15.01
N GLU A 58 7.64 -7.33 -14.54
CA GLU A 58 8.26 -6.01 -14.73
C GLU A 58 9.72 -5.96 -14.24
N ARG A 59 10.04 -6.69 -13.15
CA ARG A 59 11.38 -6.65 -12.56
C ARG A 59 12.39 -7.57 -13.23
N ILE A 60 11.93 -8.69 -13.79
CA ILE A 60 12.80 -9.69 -14.43
C ILE A 60 12.99 -9.45 -15.93
N ASN A 61 12.07 -8.74 -16.59
CA ASN A 61 12.14 -8.43 -18.01
C ASN A 61 12.29 -6.92 -18.22
N PRO A 62 13.49 -6.44 -18.62
CA PRO A 62 13.72 -5.01 -18.87
C PRO A 62 12.84 -4.38 -19.95
N ASN A 63 12.22 -5.21 -20.81
CA ASN A 63 11.34 -4.76 -21.89
C ASN A 63 9.85 -4.86 -21.53
N ALA A 64 9.51 -5.27 -20.31
CA ALA A 64 8.11 -5.31 -19.87
C ALA A 64 7.51 -3.90 -19.79
N GLU A 65 6.23 -3.80 -20.13
CA GLU A 65 5.47 -2.56 -19.93
C GLU A 65 5.33 -2.30 -18.43
N ARG A 66 5.69 -1.09 -17.99
CA ARG A 66 5.59 -0.69 -16.59
C ARG A 66 4.31 0.08 -16.36
N ARG A 67 3.28 -0.60 -15.86
CA ARG A 67 1.95 -0.02 -15.73
C ARG A 67 1.88 0.87 -14.50
N ALA A 68 1.38 2.09 -14.65
CA ALA A 68 1.13 3.00 -13.55
C ALA A 68 -0.24 3.64 -13.70
N MET A 69 -0.90 3.87 -12.56
CA MET A 69 -2.19 4.57 -12.49
C MET A 69 -1.98 5.94 -11.83
N GLY A 70 -2.59 6.98 -12.41
CA GLY A 70 -2.51 8.35 -11.91
C GLY A 70 -1.53 9.23 -12.68
N ARG A 71 -0.96 10.23 -12.00
CA ARG A 71 -0.07 11.24 -12.62
C ARG A 71 1.42 10.94 -12.45
N LEU A 72 1.76 9.96 -11.61
CA LEU A 72 3.14 9.57 -11.34
C LEU A 72 3.51 8.38 -12.24
N PRO A 73 4.76 8.31 -12.73
CA PRO A 73 5.23 7.14 -13.46
C PRO A 73 5.36 5.93 -12.54
N ALA A 74 5.62 4.76 -13.12
CA ALA A 74 5.98 3.58 -12.36
C ALA A 74 7.19 3.87 -11.45
N SER A 75 7.21 3.26 -10.26
CA SER A 75 8.31 3.44 -9.29
C SER A 75 9.64 3.00 -9.90
N HIS A 76 10.74 3.58 -9.44
CA HIS A 76 12.07 3.16 -9.84
C HIS A 76 12.40 1.75 -9.29
N ASP A 77 13.31 1.06 -9.98
CA ASP A 77 13.82 -0.26 -9.60
C ASP A 77 14.87 -0.21 -8.50
N LEU A 78 15.64 0.87 -8.51
CA LEU A 78 16.74 1.18 -7.60
C LEU A 78 16.52 2.60 -7.11
N CYS A 79 16.51 2.80 -5.80
CA CYS A 79 16.32 4.11 -5.18
C CYS A 79 17.48 5.05 -5.56
N PRO A 80 17.20 6.19 -6.21
CA PRO A 80 18.15 7.29 -6.29
C PRO A 80 18.61 7.74 -4.89
N ALA A 81 19.82 8.32 -4.80
CA ALA A 81 20.39 8.77 -3.53
C ALA A 81 19.55 9.84 -2.81
N ASP A 82 18.74 10.56 -3.56
CA ASP A 82 17.84 11.63 -3.14
C ASP A 82 16.37 11.19 -3.01
N CYS A 83 16.06 9.91 -3.23
CA CYS A 83 14.67 9.43 -3.24
C CYS A 83 14.03 9.36 -1.84
N CYS A 84 14.75 8.80 -0.87
CA CYS A 84 14.27 8.60 0.50
C CYS A 84 15.11 9.44 1.45
N LEU A 85 14.87 10.75 1.44
CA LEU A 85 15.58 11.70 2.28
C LEU A 85 15.39 11.32 3.75
N SER A 86 16.48 10.95 4.43
CA SER A 86 16.46 10.47 5.81
C SER A 86 16.07 11.53 6.85
N GLY A 87 15.93 12.80 6.45
CA GLY A 87 15.67 13.94 7.33
C GLY A 87 16.80 14.22 8.34
N ARG A 88 17.87 13.42 8.35
CA ARG A 88 19.02 13.56 9.25
C ARG A 88 19.96 14.67 8.74
N PRO A 89 20.61 15.44 9.63
CA PRO A 89 21.64 16.39 9.23
C PRO A 89 22.79 15.69 8.49
N GLY A 90 23.23 16.25 7.35
CA GLY A 90 24.34 15.74 6.54
C GLY A 90 24.01 15.66 5.04
N PRO A 91 24.94 15.11 4.23
CA PRO A 91 24.68 14.84 2.82
C PRO A 91 23.46 13.92 2.65
N ALA A 92 22.67 14.14 1.58
CA ALA A 92 21.54 13.28 1.26
C ALA A 92 22.02 11.83 1.12
N GLN A 93 21.51 10.97 2.01
CA GLN A 93 21.71 9.54 1.95
C GLN A 93 20.34 8.87 1.85
N PRO A 94 20.16 7.95 0.89
CA PRO A 94 18.93 7.21 0.77
C PRO A 94 18.78 6.30 1.99
N ALA A 95 17.59 6.27 2.58
CA ALA A 95 17.29 5.42 3.73
C ALA A 95 17.51 3.90 3.45
N MET A 96 17.36 3.50 2.18
CA MET A 96 17.76 2.18 1.67
C MET A 96 18.27 2.33 0.23
N ALA A 97 19.59 2.33 0.03
CA ALA A 97 20.19 2.08 -1.28
C ALA A 97 20.76 0.67 -1.30
N GLN A 98 20.29 -0.15 -2.25
CA GLN A 98 21.14 -1.21 -2.75
C GLN A 98 22.27 -0.52 -3.51
N ARG A 99 23.51 -0.69 -3.08
CA ARG A 99 24.66 -0.32 -3.91
C ARG A 99 24.49 -1.07 -5.24
N ALA A 100 24.42 -0.33 -6.34
CA ALA A 100 24.63 -0.94 -7.65
C ALA A 100 26.00 -1.65 -7.63
N PRO A 101 26.14 -2.83 -8.26
CA PRO A 101 27.42 -3.51 -8.37
C PRO A 101 28.48 -2.63 -9.04
#